data_AF-A0A956X5H3-F1
#
_entry.id   AF-A0A956X5H3-F1
#
_cell.length_a   1.000
_cell.length_b   1.000
_cell.length_c   1.000
_cell.angle_alpha   90.00
_cell.angle_beta   90.00
_cell.angle_gamma   90.00
#
_symmetry.space_group_name_H-M   'P 1'
#
loop_
_entity.id
_entity.type
_entity.pdbx_description
1 polymer ?
#
loop_
_entity_poly.entity_id
_entity_poly.type
_entity_poly.pdbx_seq_one_letter_code
_entity_poly.pdbx_strand_id
1 'polypeptide(L)'
;MQNYETIELIVRESRRDAQKKARRNLMLAAATGQNMDAADFAKARGMVVRERDNSIFSDAWPLLAVVFVLIGLATSRNPAWLVLGFALLLIIGVSYVWKNLSLLGVTYERSFDRTRVFPGEPIAMTLTVGNHKPLPLTWLQFQDELPIAPGDLDEIAQMASEMAGKHFYQNTFSLHGREKTQRHTYLVFPRRGYYKLGPVTYRSGDIFTLFTRDRQHQYIDTLVVYPQIWPLSELGLPAKEPFGDVRVRRSLFTDPIKTQGIRDYQPQDRFRDVHWKATARRGHLQTKVYDPSVGMTMAVFLNVATFPKHWMGFNPQLLERAVSVAASIANFGVQQKWSVGVYANGTVPNSDQPIRILPGRSPEQLNHLLEGLAVVTEFATGSVEKMMLRESPSLPWAATVVLVTAVVTDEIMVTLLRLKEAGRRVVLISLAEESPPALGDLLSYHIPATAPAFQVGPASRSATEAALSAIPVPEPVMLEVETAVTP
;
A
#
# COMPACT_ATOMS: atom_id res chain seq x y z
N MET A 1 -23.94 6.48 -27.03
CA MET A 1 -23.85 7.51 -25.97
C MET A 1 -24.15 6.83 -24.64
N GLN A 2 -23.12 6.34 -23.95
CA GLN A 2 -23.22 5.86 -22.57
C GLN A 2 -22.28 6.74 -21.75
N ASN A 3 -22.83 7.34 -20.70
CA ASN A 3 -22.12 8.23 -19.79
C ASN A 3 -20.89 7.53 -19.21
N TYR A 4 -19.72 8.15 -19.38
CA TYR A 4 -18.49 7.79 -18.71
C TYR A 4 -18.60 8.22 -17.25
N GLU A 5 -19.09 7.33 -16.39
CA GLU A 5 -18.91 7.50 -14.96
C GLU A 5 -17.43 7.32 -14.62
N THR A 6 -16.95 8.31 -13.87
CA THR A 6 -15.64 8.41 -13.26
C THR A 6 -15.24 7.09 -12.59
N ILE A 7 -14.04 6.60 -12.91
CA ILE A 7 -13.39 5.51 -12.19
C ILE A 7 -13.18 5.99 -10.74
N GLU A 8 -14.11 5.64 -9.86
CA GLU A 8 -13.84 5.61 -8.43
C GLU A 8 -12.83 4.47 -8.22
N LEU A 9 -11.54 4.83 -8.13
CA LEU A 9 -10.57 4.09 -7.33
C LEU A 9 -11.30 3.68 -6.06
N ILE A 10 -11.50 2.37 -5.86
CA ILE A 10 -12.27 1.77 -4.75
C ILE A 10 -12.12 2.68 -3.55
N VAL A 11 -13.18 3.47 -3.32
CA VAL A 11 -13.19 4.53 -2.34
C VAL A 11 -12.85 3.84 -1.03
N ARG A 12 -11.67 4.19 -0.53
CA ARG A 12 -11.23 4.06 0.87
C ARG A 12 -12.49 3.99 1.71
N GLU A 13 -12.89 2.81 2.20
CA GLU A 13 -14.07 2.73 3.08
C GLU A 13 -13.68 3.59 4.28
N SER A 14 -14.16 4.84 4.28
CA SER A 14 -13.61 5.83 5.18
C SER A 14 -13.99 5.36 6.57
N ARG A 15 -13.16 5.66 7.57
CA ARG A 15 -13.49 5.34 8.97
C ARG A 15 -14.91 5.79 9.33
N ARG A 16 -15.41 6.85 8.69
CA ARG A 16 -16.80 7.35 8.78
C ARG A 16 -17.84 6.42 8.15
N ASP A 17 -17.57 5.81 7.00
CA ASP A 17 -18.50 4.88 6.34
C ASP A 17 -18.60 3.55 7.07
N ALA A 18 -17.47 3.02 7.55
CA ALA A 18 -17.44 1.86 8.45
C ALA A 18 -18.20 2.14 9.77
N GLN A 19 -18.01 3.34 10.35
CA GLN A 19 -18.77 3.78 11.53
C GLN A 19 -20.26 3.95 11.24
N LYS A 20 -20.65 4.48 10.08
CA LYS A 20 -22.05 4.68 9.68
C LYS A 20 -22.78 3.35 9.46
N LYS A 21 -22.11 2.39 8.83
CA LYS A 21 -22.61 1.02 8.63
C LYS A 21 -22.72 0.28 9.97
N ALA A 22 -21.73 0.42 10.84
CA ALA A 22 -21.80 -0.10 12.20
C ALA A 22 -22.96 0.51 13.00
N ARG A 23 -23.19 1.82 12.90
CA ARG A 23 -24.30 2.52 13.58
C ARG A 23 -25.68 2.04 13.08
N ARG A 24 -25.81 1.76 11.78
CA ARG A 24 -27.02 1.17 11.19
C ARG A 24 -27.26 -0.26 11.69
N ASN A 25 -26.23 -1.09 11.76
CA ASN A 25 -26.33 -2.46 12.30
C ASN A 25 -26.65 -2.45 13.80
N LEU A 26 -26.13 -1.47 14.54
CA LEU A 26 -26.44 -1.22 15.95
C LEU A 26 -27.90 -0.86 16.17
N MET A 27 -28.48 0.00 15.32
CA MET A 27 -29.91 0.31 15.38
C MET A 27 -30.78 -0.91 15.05
N LEU A 28 -30.36 -1.73 14.07
CA LEU A 28 -31.08 -2.96 13.70
C LEU A 28 -31.03 -4.01 14.82
N ALA A 29 -29.91 -4.17 15.51
CA ALA A 29 -29.75 -5.10 16.62
C ALA A 29 -30.46 -4.63 17.91
N ALA A 30 -30.48 -3.31 18.17
CA ALA A 30 -31.27 -2.74 19.26
C ALA A 30 -32.78 -2.89 19.02
N ALA A 31 -33.22 -2.83 17.76
CA ALA A 31 -34.63 -3.04 17.39
C ALA A 31 -35.10 -4.50 17.52
N THR A 32 -34.18 -5.48 17.53
CA THR A 32 -34.50 -6.91 17.64
C THR A 32 -34.38 -7.48 19.06
N GLY A 33 -34.04 -6.65 20.05
CA GLY A 33 -34.03 -7.05 21.47
C GLY A 33 -32.93 -8.05 21.87
N GLN A 34 -31.87 -8.20 21.08
CA GLN A 34 -30.73 -9.04 21.45
C GLN A 34 -29.83 -8.31 22.46
N ASN A 35 -29.61 -8.90 23.63
CA ASN A 35 -28.56 -8.47 24.57
C ASN A 35 -27.19 -8.73 23.92
N MET A 36 -26.59 -7.68 23.36
CA MET A 36 -25.25 -7.74 22.76
C MET A 36 -24.18 -7.46 23.83
N ASP A 37 -23.22 -8.37 23.96
CA ASP A 37 -22.06 -8.18 24.83
C ASP A 37 -21.04 -7.22 24.18
N ALA A 38 -20.06 -6.70 24.94
CA ALA A 38 -19.04 -5.78 24.42
C ALA A 38 -18.22 -6.39 23.26
N ALA A 39 -18.11 -7.72 23.22
CA ALA A 39 -17.51 -8.48 22.12
C ALA A 39 -18.37 -8.45 20.84
N ASP A 40 -19.70 -8.44 20.96
CA ASP A 40 -20.61 -8.36 19.83
C ASP A 40 -20.64 -6.95 19.22
N PHE A 41 -20.41 -5.91 20.03
CA PHE A 41 -20.17 -4.54 19.56
C PHE A 41 -18.89 -4.41 18.71
N ALA A 42 -17.81 -5.09 19.09
CA ALA A 42 -16.55 -5.12 18.35
C ALA A 42 -16.64 -5.97 17.06
N LYS A 43 -17.41 -7.07 17.10
CA LYS A 43 -17.79 -7.86 15.91
C LYS A 43 -18.69 -7.09 14.95
N ALA A 44 -19.68 -6.34 15.45
CA ALA A 44 -20.62 -5.55 14.63
C ALA A 44 -19.95 -4.36 13.91
N ARG A 45 -18.80 -3.89 14.41
CA ARG A 45 -17.91 -2.95 13.70
C ARG A 45 -16.98 -3.63 12.69
N GLY A 46 -17.08 -4.94 12.49
CA GLY A 46 -16.22 -5.73 11.59
C GLY A 46 -14.76 -5.82 12.06
N MET A 47 -14.49 -5.47 13.32
CA MET A 47 -13.14 -5.32 13.83
C MET A 47 -12.58 -6.65 14.37
N VAL A 48 -13.34 -7.42 15.14
CA VAL A 48 -12.87 -8.73 15.65
C VAL A 48 -13.42 -9.85 14.77
N VAL A 49 -12.52 -10.61 14.16
CA VAL A 49 -12.85 -11.62 13.13
C VAL A 49 -13.01 -12.99 13.74
N ARG A 50 -12.10 -13.31 14.66
CA ARG A 50 -11.99 -14.61 15.27
C ARG A 50 -11.60 -14.44 16.72
N GLU A 51 -12.28 -15.18 17.56
CA GLU A 51 -11.96 -15.31 18.97
C GLU A 51 -11.83 -16.78 19.30
N ARG A 52 -10.76 -17.15 19.99
CA ARG A 52 -10.49 -18.53 20.40
C ARG A 52 -10.03 -18.53 21.85
N ASP A 53 -10.75 -19.27 22.67
CA ASP A 53 -10.33 -19.57 24.03
C ASP A 53 -9.55 -20.87 24.03
N ASN A 54 -8.37 -20.88 24.64
CA ASN A 54 -7.64 -22.12 24.89
C ASN A 54 -7.46 -22.28 26.40
N SER A 55 -7.68 -23.49 26.89
CA SER A 55 -7.53 -23.87 28.30
C SER A 55 -6.63 -25.09 28.39
N ILE A 56 -5.71 -25.09 29.34
CA ILE A 56 -4.95 -26.30 29.71
C ILE A 56 -5.84 -27.24 30.54
N PHE A 57 -6.80 -26.69 31.28
CA PHE A 57 -7.77 -27.49 32.01
C PHE A 57 -8.89 -28.00 31.08
N SER A 58 -9.10 -29.31 31.10
CA SER A 58 -10.34 -29.92 30.64
C SER A 58 -11.47 -29.66 31.63
N ASP A 59 -12.72 -29.88 31.21
CA ASP A 59 -13.92 -29.76 32.04
C ASP A 59 -13.90 -30.67 33.31
N ALA A 60 -12.93 -31.59 33.40
CA ALA A 60 -12.72 -32.48 34.53
C ALA A 60 -12.08 -31.82 35.77
N TRP A 61 -11.36 -30.71 35.61
CA TRP A 61 -10.63 -30.08 36.72
C TRP A 61 -11.53 -29.39 37.75
N PRO A 62 -12.58 -28.63 37.35
CA PRO A 62 -13.59 -28.16 38.30
C PRO A 62 -14.28 -29.32 39.03
N LEU A 63 -14.57 -30.43 38.33
CA LEU A 63 -15.16 -31.62 38.94
C LEU A 63 -14.22 -32.24 39.99
N LEU A 64 -12.95 -32.37 39.68
CA LEU A 64 -11.92 -32.88 40.59
C LEU A 64 -11.77 -31.99 41.83
N ALA A 65 -11.84 -30.67 41.66
CA ALA A 65 -11.85 -29.72 42.78
C ALA A 65 -13.06 -29.95 43.70
N VAL A 66 -14.25 -30.13 43.12
CA VAL A 66 -15.48 -30.47 43.87
C VAL A 66 -15.35 -31.81 44.57
N VAL A 67 -14.76 -32.83 43.93
CA VAL A 67 -14.52 -34.14 44.54
C VAL A 67 -13.61 -34.03 45.77
N PHE A 68 -12.51 -33.25 45.72
CA PHE A 68 -11.67 -33.05 46.90
C PHE A 68 -12.40 -32.36 48.04
N VAL A 69 -13.27 -31.39 47.75
CA VAL A 69 -14.13 -30.77 48.77
C VAL A 69 -15.08 -31.80 49.38
N LEU A 70 -15.72 -32.65 48.55
CA LEU A 70 -16.63 -33.70 49.02
C LEU A 70 -15.90 -34.76 49.88
N ILE A 71 -14.71 -35.20 49.48
CA ILE A 71 -13.87 -36.13 50.26
C ILE A 71 -13.47 -35.52 51.60
N GLY A 72 -13.09 -34.24 51.61
CA GLY A 72 -12.77 -33.51 52.83
C GLY A 72 -13.96 -33.42 53.78
N LEU A 73 -15.16 -33.15 53.27
CA LEU A 73 -16.40 -33.14 54.06
C LEU A 73 -16.76 -34.54 54.58
N ALA A 74 -16.61 -35.59 53.76
CA ALA A 74 -16.92 -36.96 54.14
C ALA A 74 -15.93 -37.55 55.17
N THR A 75 -14.67 -37.14 55.12
CA THR A 75 -13.60 -37.64 56.01
C THR A 75 -13.49 -36.76 57.26
N SER A 76 -14.60 -36.61 57.99
CA SER A 76 -14.65 -35.86 59.27
C SER A 76 -14.08 -34.43 59.20
N ARG A 77 -14.30 -33.71 58.08
CA ARG A 77 -13.77 -32.35 57.85
C ARG A 77 -12.24 -32.27 57.90
N ASN A 78 -11.55 -33.23 57.28
CA ASN A 78 -10.11 -33.19 57.17
C ASN A 78 -9.66 -31.88 56.48
N PRO A 79 -8.86 -31.03 57.15
CA PRO A 79 -8.52 -29.70 56.64
C PRO A 79 -7.70 -29.75 55.35
N ALA A 80 -6.88 -30.79 55.15
CA ALA A 80 -5.98 -30.87 53.99
C ALA A 80 -6.74 -30.96 52.66
N TRP A 81 -7.75 -31.85 52.59
CA TRP A 81 -8.56 -32.04 51.38
C TRP A 81 -9.44 -30.84 51.07
N LEU A 82 -9.97 -30.17 52.10
CA LEU A 82 -10.73 -28.94 51.95
C LEU A 82 -9.86 -27.81 51.42
N VAL A 83 -8.68 -27.59 52.01
CA VAL A 83 -7.73 -26.57 51.55
C VAL A 83 -7.33 -26.82 50.10
N LEU A 84 -7.04 -28.06 49.72
CA LEU A 84 -6.69 -28.42 48.34
C LEU A 84 -7.84 -28.13 47.36
N GLY A 85 -9.05 -28.57 47.69
CA GLY A 85 -10.23 -28.36 46.84
C GLY A 85 -10.59 -26.87 46.68
N PHE A 86 -10.59 -26.10 47.78
CA PHE A 86 -10.85 -24.66 47.73
C PHE A 86 -9.73 -23.88 47.03
N ALA A 87 -8.46 -24.25 47.24
CA ALA A 87 -7.34 -23.62 46.54
C ALA A 87 -7.44 -23.84 45.03
N LEU A 88 -7.79 -25.06 44.59
CA LEU A 88 -7.98 -25.35 43.17
C LEU A 88 -9.15 -24.57 42.57
N LEU A 89 -10.30 -24.49 43.27
CA LEU A 89 -11.43 -23.66 42.85
C LEU A 89 -11.06 -22.17 42.78
N LEU A 90 -10.30 -21.67 43.75
CA LEU A 90 -9.83 -20.28 43.79
C LEU A 90 -8.92 -19.98 42.60
N ILE A 91 -7.94 -20.85 42.32
CA ILE A 91 -7.02 -20.70 41.18
C ILE A 91 -7.81 -20.68 39.87
N ILE A 92 -8.72 -21.65 39.66
CA ILE A 92 -9.54 -21.73 38.44
C ILE A 92 -10.41 -20.47 38.30
N GLY A 93 -11.09 -20.05 39.36
CA GLY A 93 -11.96 -18.88 39.36
C GLY A 93 -11.21 -17.59 39.07
N VAL A 94 -10.07 -17.37 39.74
CA VAL A 94 -9.20 -16.21 39.52
C VAL A 94 -8.67 -16.19 38.10
N SER A 95 -8.13 -17.32 37.59
CA SER A 95 -7.61 -17.40 36.23
C SER A 95 -8.71 -17.19 35.17
N TYR A 96 -9.92 -17.69 35.39
CA TYR A 96 -11.04 -17.48 34.48
C TYR A 96 -11.47 -16.01 34.40
N VAL A 97 -11.59 -15.34 35.56
CA VAL A 97 -11.88 -13.90 35.62
C VAL A 97 -10.75 -13.10 34.97
N TRP A 98 -9.49 -13.45 35.25
CA TRP A 98 -8.33 -12.78 34.68
C TRP A 98 -8.31 -12.89 33.15
N LYS A 99 -8.56 -14.07 32.59
CA LYS A 99 -8.67 -14.31 31.15
C LYS A 99 -9.72 -13.42 30.49
N ASN A 100 -10.88 -13.24 31.12
CA ASN A 100 -11.95 -12.41 30.57
C ASN A 100 -11.59 -10.92 30.61
N LEU A 101 -10.82 -10.48 31.59
CA LEU A 101 -10.36 -9.10 31.74
C LEU A 101 -9.08 -8.78 30.95
N SER A 102 -8.27 -9.78 30.58
CA SER A 102 -6.92 -9.57 30.02
C SER A 102 -6.93 -8.81 28.70
N LEU A 103 -7.84 -9.11 27.78
CA LEU A 103 -7.92 -8.44 26.47
C LEU A 103 -8.91 -7.26 26.44
N LEU A 104 -9.56 -6.92 27.56
CA LEU A 104 -10.39 -5.73 27.64
C LEU A 104 -9.49 -4.49 27.77
N GLY A 105 -9.82 -3.42 27.03
CA GLY A 105 -9.10 -2.14 27.08
C GLY A 105 -7.66 -2.18 26.59
N VAL A 106 -7.28 -3.17 25.78
CA VAL A 106 -5.97 -3.24 25.12
C VAL A 106 -6.06 -2.51 23.77
N THR A 107 -5.13 -1.60 23.52
CA THR A 107 -4.99 -0.89 22.24
C THR A 107 -3.71 -1.27 21.55
N TYR A 108 -3.77 -1.37 20.23
CA TYR A 108 -2.65 -1.65 19.36
C TYR A 108 -2.74 -0.74 18.15
N GLU A 109 -1.64 -0.05 17.85
CA GLU A 109 -1.55 0.87 16.72
C GLU A 109 -0.18 0.72 16.05
N ARG A 110 -0.19 0.72 14.73
CA ARG A 110 1.01 0.78 13.90
C ARG A 110 1.09 2.16 13.28
N SER A 111 2.24 2.79 13.40
CA SER A 111 2.55 4.04 12.74
C SER A 111 3.84 3.89 11.95
N PHE A 112 3.91 4.58 10.81
CA PHE A 112 5.03 4.53 9.89
C PHE A 112 5.55 5.95 9.69
N ASP A 113 6.86 6.12 9.55
CA ASP A 113 7.45 7.41 9.18
C ASP A 113 7.02 7.83 7.76
N ARG A 114 6.91 6.84 6.85
CA ARG A 114 6.51 7.03 5.45
C ARG A 114 5.66 5.86 4.99
N THR A 115 4.68 6.13 4.12
CA THR A 115 3.85 5.09 3.50
C THR A 115 4.23 4.75 2.05
N ARG A 116 5.19 5.50 1.50
CA ARG A 116 5.68 5.42 0.12
C ARG A 116 7.20 5.48 0.13
N VAL A 117 7.86 4.47 -0.45
CA VAL A 117 9.33 4.37 -0.47
C VAL A 117 9.82 3.74 -1.76
N PHE A 118 11.13 3.74 -1.96
CA PHE A 118 11.79 3.00 -3.03
C PHE A 118 12.33 1.66 -2.54
N PRO A 119 12.62 0.72 -3.46
CA PRO A 119 13.17 -0.57 -3.11
C PRO A 119 14.49 -0.43 -2.35
N GLY A 120 14.61 -1.14 -1.24
CA GLY A 120 15.80 -1.14 -0.40
C GLY A 120 15.90 0.05 0.56
N GLU A 121 14.91 0.94 0.63
CA GLU A 121 14.82 1.97 1.66
C GLU A 121 14.21 1.40 2.94
N PRO A 122 14.82 1.64 4.12
CA PRO A 122 14.24 1.24 5.39
C PRO A 122 13.07 2.16 5.76
N ILE A 123 11.92 1.55 6.11
CA ILE A 123 10.78 2.22 6.73
C ILE A 123 10.82 1.99 8.24
N ALA A 124 10.69 3.06 9.02
CA ALA A 124 10.57 2.95 10.46
C ALA A 124 9.10 2.66 10.83
N MET A 125 8.85 1.47 11.40
CA MET A 125 7.56 1.10 11.96
C MET A 125 7.60 1.26 13.48
N THR A 126 6.70 2.06 14.02
CA THR A 126 6.50 2.23 15.47
C THR A 126 5.21 1.55 15.89
N LEU A 127 5.36 0.49 16.68
CA LEU A 127 4.29 -0.23 17.33
C LEU A 127 3.97 0.45 18.65
N THR A 128 2.72 0.84 18.84
CA THR A 128 2.26 1.46 20.08
C THR A 128 1.22 0.54 20.72
N VAL A 129 1.52 0.07 21.93
CA VAL A 129 0.64 -0.82 22.70
C VAL A 129 0.22 -0.12 23.99
N GLY A 130 -1.08 -0.17 24.31
CA GLY A 130 -1.63 0.44 25.50
C GLY A 130 -2.49 -0.53 26.30
N ASN A 131 -2.38 -0.47 27.62
CA ASN A 131 -3.23 -1.17 28.57
C ASN A 131 -4.06 -0.15 29.37
N HIS A 132 -5.28 0.16 28.94
CA HIS A 132 -6.08 1.22 29.59
C HIS A 132 -6.75 0.79 30.90
N LYS A 133 -6.68 -0.50 31.26
CA LYS A 133 -7.23 -1.02 32.52
C LYS A 133 -6.18 -1.01 33.64
N PRO A 134 -6.60 -1.03 34.91
CA PRO A 134 -5.69 -1.14 36.05
C PRO A 134 -5.07 -2.54 36.20
N LEU A 135 -5.69 -3.59 35.63
CA LEU A 135 -5.17 -4.94 35.69
C LEU A 135 -3.86 -5.05 34.87
N PRO A 136 -2.73 -5.45 35.46
CA PRO A 136 -1.50 -5.66 34.72
C PRO A 136 -1.62 -6.88 33.81
N LEU A 137 -0.91 -6.82 32.69
CA LEU A 137 -0.74 -7.92 31.75
C LEU A 137 0.68 -8.43 31.93
N THR A 138 0.81 -9.60 32.55
CA THR A 138 2.11 -10.26 32.74
C THR A 138 2.71 -10.66 31.39
N TRP A 139 1.86 -10.98 30.43
CA TRP A 139 2.24 -11.20 29.04
C TRP A 139 1.09 -10.84 28.11
N LEU A 140 1.45 -10.20 27.01
CA LEU A 140 0.56 -9.85 25.91
C LEU A 140 1.36 -10.03 24.63
N GLN A 141 0.91 -10.98 23.82
CA GLN A 141 1.54 -11.36 22.57
C GLN A 141 0.76 -10.79 21.39
N PHE A 142 1.46 -10.15 20.49
CA PHE A 142 0.97 -9.69 19.20
C PHE A 142 1.66 -10.51 18.12
N GLN A 143 0.88 -10.95 17.14
CA GLN A 143 1.37 -11.62 15.94
C GLN A 143 0.82 -10.86 14.73
N ASP A 144 1.69 -10.08 14.09
CA ASP A 144 1.39 -9.38 12.85
C ASP A 144 1.75 -10.25 11.66
N GLU A 145 0.83 -10.38 10.71
CA GLU A 145 1.12 -10.93 9.39
C GLU A 145 1.78 -9.85 8.53
N LEU A 146 3.07 -9.98 8.27
CA LEU A 146 3.85 -9.11 7.41
C LEU A 146 4.20 -9.80 6.09
N PRO A 147 4.26 -9.06 4.98
CA PRO A 147 4.68 -9.61 3.70
C PRO A 147 6.20 -9.77 3.59
N ILE A 148 6.96 -9.26 4.57
CA ILE A 148 8.42 -9.30 4.60
C ILE A 148 8.94 -9.49 6.01
N ALA A 149 10.10 -10.11 6.14
CA ALA A 149 10.80 -10.25 7.41
C ALA A 149 11.32 -8.88 7.89
N PRO A 150 10.98 -8.45 9.13
CA PRO A 150 11.62 -7.29 9.73
C PRO A 150 13.13 -7.47 9.82
N GLY A 151 13.88 -6.36 9.65
CA GLY A 151 15.34 -6.38 9.59
C GLY A 151 16.03 -6.86 10.87
N ASP A 152 15.31 -6.88 11.99
CA ASP A 152 15.82 -7.27 13.31
C ASP A 152 15.60 -8.76 13.66
N LEU A 153 15.11 -9.59 12.73
CA LEU A 153 14.84 -11.01 12.99
C LEU A 153 16.07 -11.90 12.73
N ASP A 154 16.31 -12.88 13.62
CA ASP A 154 17.32 -13.92 13.47
C ASP A 154 17.16 -14.69 12.14
N GLU A 155 18.29 -14.98 11.47
CA GLU A 155 18.33 -15.65 10.14
C GLU A 155 17.52 -16.95 10.09
N ILE A 156 17.47 -17.72 11.18
CA ILE A 156 16.73 -18.98 11.29
C ILE A 156 15.20 -18.73 11.24
N ALA A 157 14.72 -17.65 11.84
CA ALA A 157 13.31 -17.27 11.81
C ALA A 157 12.90 -16.73 10.42
N GLN A 158 13.83 -16.13 9.68
CA GLN A 158 13.62 -15.69 8.30
C GLN A 158 13.40 -16.90 7.37
N MET A 159 14.28 -17.92 7.45
CA MET A 159 14.22 -19.12 6.59
C MET A 159 12.95 -19.96 6.79
N ALA A 160 12.49 -20.14 8.03
CA ALA A 160 11.27 -20.88 8.33
C ALA A 160 10.01 -20.18 7.77
N SER A 161 10.06 -18.86 7.65
CA SER A 161 8.92 -18.04 7.26
C SER A 161 8.85 -17.80 5.74
N GLU A 162 9.97 -17.83 5.02
CA GLU A 162 10.03 -17.78 3.56
C GLU A 162 9.26 -18.94 2.89
N MET A 163 9.33 -20.14 3.49
CA MET A 163 8.65 -21.34 2.97
C MET A 163 7.11 -21.23 3.01
N ALA A 164 6.56 -20.37 3.87
CA ALA A 164 5.12 -20.17 4.05
C ALA A 164 4.55 -18.97 3.25
N GLY A 165 5.41 -18.17 2.61
CA GLY A 165 5.01 -16.98 1.84
C GLY A 165 4.37 -15.85 2.68
N LYS A 166 4.41 -15.96 4.02
CA LYS A 166 3.88 -15.01 4.99
C LYS A 166 4.82 -14.93 6.18
N HIS A 167 5.18 -13.72 6.60
CA HIS A 167 6.02 -13.49 7.76
C HIS A 167 5.17 -13.17 8.98
N PHE A 168 5.46 -13.81 10.11
CA PHE A 168 4.78 -13.49 11.36
C PHE A 168 5.74 -12.75 12.27
N TYR A 169 5.47 -11.46 12.49
CA TYR A 169 6.22 -10.66 13.44
C TYR A 169 5.58 -10.77 14.82
N GLN A 170 6.23 -11.54 15.69
CA GLN A 170 5.74 -11.83 17.03
C GLN A 170 6.42 -10.92 18.05
N ASN A 171 5.62 -10.16 18.81
CA ASN A 171 6.09 -9.33 19.91
C ASN A 171 5.39 -9.72 21.20
N THR A 172 6.15 -9.85 22.28
CA THR A 172 5.61 -10.09 23.62
C THR A 172 5.94 -8.89 24.50
N PHE A 173 4.92 -8.35 25.17
CA PHE A 173 5.03 -7.25 26.12
C PHE A 173 4.54 -7.70 27.49
N SER A 174 5.13 -7.16 28.55
CA SER A 174 4.45 -7.06 29.85
C SER A 174 4.09 -5.60 30.06
N LEU A 175 2.88 -5.33 30.55
CA LEU A 175 2.34 -3.99 30.73
C LEU A 175 1.71 -3.88 32.10
N HIS A 176 2.10 -2.87 32.87
CA HIS A 176 1.41 -2.50 34.08
C HIS A 176 0.01 -1.95 33.77
N GLY A 177 -0.79 -1.75 34.81
CA GLY A 177 -2.07 -1.07 34.66
C GLY A 177 -1.88 0.36 34.16
N ARG A 178 -2.67 0.78 33.17
CA ARG A 178 -2.62 2.12 32.56
C ARG A 178 -1.28 2.48 31.91
N GLU A 179 -0.48 1.48 31.54
CA GLU A 179 0.79 1.69 30.85
C GLU A 179 0.59 1.73 29.33
N LYS A 180 1.42 2.57 28.67
CA LYS A 180 1.57 2.62 27.22
C LYS A 180 3.03 2.46 26.88
N THR A 181 3.36 1.54 25.98
CA THR A 181 4.72 1.28 25.51
C THR A 181 4.81 1.39 24.00
N GLN A 182 6.03 1.67 23.52
CA GLN A 182 6.32 1.77 22.10
C GLN A 182 7.53 0.90 21.75
N ARG A 183 7.47 0.26 20.59
CA ARG A 183 8.58 -0.50 20.02
C ARG A 183 8.82 -0.05 18.59
N HIS A 184 10.07 0.24 18.27
CA HIS A 184 10.50 0.62 16.92
C HIS A 184 11.14 -0.59 16.24
N THR A 185 10.87 -0.75 14.94
CA THR A 185 11.56 -1.72 14.09
C THR A 185 11.63 -1.17 12.66
N TYR A 186 12.50 -1.74 11.83
CA TYR A 186 12.67 -1.34 10.45
C TYR A 186 12.24 -2.43 9.47
N LEU A 187 11.53 -2.01 8.43
CA LEU A 187 11.12 -2.87 7.32
C LEU A 187 11.84 -2.44 6.05
N VAL A 188 12.45 -3.39 5.34
CA VAL A 188 13.13 -3.12 4.06
C VAL A 188 12.47 -3.95 2.97
N PHE A 189 11.93 -3.27 1.97
CA PHE A 189 11.26 -3.91 0.84
C PHE A 189 12.19 -3.99 -0.37
N PRO A 190 12.63 -5.18 -0.82
CA PRO A 190 13.61 -5.32 -1.88
C PRO A 190 13.00 -5.18 -3.29
N ARG A 191 11.68 -5.29 -3.43
CA ARG A 191 10.98 -5.21 -4.71
C ARG A 191 9.87 -4.16 -4.65
N ARG A 192 9.51 -3.62 -5.81
CA ARG A 192 8.35 -2.74 -5.94
C ARG A 192 7.07 -3.52 -5.65
N GLY A 193 6.04 -2.83 -5.22
CA GLY A 193 4.75 -3.48 -4.99
C GLY A 193 3.81 -2.71 -4.07
N TYR A 194 2.60 -3.25 -3.98
CA TYR A 194 1.63 -2.87 -2.98
C TYR A 194 1.64 -3.90 -1.85
N TYR A 195 2.03 -3.48 -0.67
CA TYR A 195 2.21 -4.34 0.50
C TYR A 195 1.10 -4.09 1.51
N LYS A 196 0.39 -5.16 1.88
CA LYS A 196 -0.60 -5.16 2.96
C LYS A 196 0.04 -5.70 4.23
N LEU A 197 -0.08 -4.98 5.33
CA LEU A 197 0.47 -5.34 6.63
C LEU A 197 -0.69 -5.63 7.58
N GLY A 198 -0.66 -6.78 8.24
CA GLY A 198 -1.77 -7.34 8.99
C GLY A 198 -2.53 -8.41 8.19
N PRO A 199 -3.51 -9.08 8.80
CA PRO A 199 -4.14 -8.79 10.09
C PRO A 199 -3.24 -9.04 11.30
N VAL A 200 -3.66 -8.53 12.45
CA VAL A 200 -2.96 -8.72 13.72
C VAL A 200 -3.76 -9.65 14.63
N THR A 201 -3.06 -10.57 15.29
CA THR A 201 -3.63 -11.46 16.31
C THR A 201 -3.06 -11.12 17.67
N TYR A 202 -3.94 -10.93 18.65
CA TYR A 202 -3.62 -10.64 20.03
C TYR A 202 -3.85 -11.89 20.86
N ARG A 203 -2.90 -12.23 21.71
CA ARG A 203 -3.01 -13.33 22.65
C ARG A 203 -2.59 -12.86 24.04
N SER A 204 -3.42 -13.12 25.03
CA SER A 204 -3.08 -12.93 26.44
C SER A 204 -3.84 -13.94 27.27
N GLY A 205 -3.58 -14.00 28.57
CA GLY A 205 -4.17 -14.98 29.47
C GLY A 205 -4.04 -14.59 30.91
N ASP A 206 -4.23 -15.56 31.78
CA ASP A 206 -3.95 -15.41 33.20
C ASP A 206 -2.44 -15.53 33.49
N ILE A 207 -2.07 -15.21 34.73
CA ILE A 207 -0.68 -15.24 35.20
C ILE A 207 -0.09 -16.65 35.14
N PHE A 208 -0.91 -17.68 35.37
CA PHE A 208 -0.46 -19.07 35.33
C PHE A 208 -0.52 -19.68 33.92
N THR A 209 -0.98 -18.91 32.92
CA THR A 209 -1.16 -19.38 31.53
C THR A 209 -2.08 -20.60 31.41
N LEU A 210 -2.96 -20.81 32.40
CA LEU A 210 -3.93 -21.90 32.44
C LEU A 210 -5.06 -21.67 31.44
N PHE A 211 -5.42 -20.40 31.23
CA PHE A 211 -6.39 -19.95 30.26
C PHE A 211 -5.80 -18.83 29.41
N THR A 212 -5.87 -19.01 28.10
CA THR A 212 -5.45 -18.02 27.12
C THR A 212 -6.62 -17.67 26.21
N ARG A 213 -6.59 -16.44 25.71
CA ARG A 213 -7.59 -15.90 24.80
C ARG A 213 -6.87 -15.28 23.62
N ASP A 214 -7.30 -15.68 22.43
CA ASP A 214 -6.82 -15.18 21.16
C ASP A 214 -7.90 -14.31 20.52
N ARG A 215 -7.54 -13.11 20.06
CA ARG A 215 -8.41 -12.22 19.29
C ARG A 215 -7.70 -11.79 18.01
N GLN A 216 -8.32 -12.00 16.86
CA GLN A 216 -7.83 -11.50 15.59
C GLN A 216 -8.58 -10.24 15.17
N HIS A 217 -7.82 -9.21 14.78
CA HIS A 217 -8.33 -7.93 14.33
C HIS A 217 -7.96 -7.70 12.84
N GLN A 218 -8.92 -7.32 11.98
CA GLN A 218 -8.63 -6.89 10.58
C GLN A 218 -8.01 -5.47 10.57
N TYR A 219 -6.92 -5.29 11.29
CA TYR A 219 -6.12 -4.09 11.19
C TYR A 219 -5.14 -4.28 10.02
N ILE A 220 -5.47 -3.68 8.87
CA ILE A 220 -4.65 -3.79 7.65
C ILE A 220 -4.14 -2.40 7.28
N ASP A 221 -2.83 -2.24 7.33
CA ASP A 221 -2.13 -1.07 6.81
C ASP A 221 -1.61 -1.36 5.40
N THR A 222 -1.33 -0.31 4.64
CA THR A 222 -0.85 -0.41 3.27
C THR A 222 0.41 0.43 3.10
N LEU A 223 1.41 -0.16 2.47
CA LEU A 223 2.63 0.52 2.02
C LEU A 223 2.79 0.34 0.51
N VAL A 224 3.27 1.38 -0.16
CA VAL A 224 3.56 1.35 -1.60
C VAL A 224 5.07 1.49 -1.79
N VAL A 225 5.65 0.54 -2.51
CA VAL A 225 7.06 0.60 -2.89
C VAL A 225 7.11 0.88 -4.39
N TYR A 226 7.64 2.04 -4.73
CA TYR A 226 7.74 2.51 -6.11
C TYR A 226 8.72 1.68 -6.93
N PRO A 227 8.58 1.66 -8.28
CA PRO A 227 9.63 1.14 -9.14
C PRO A 227 10.91 1.97 -8.99
N GLN A 228 12.06 1.33 -9.14
CA GLN A 228 13.34 2.04 -9.13
C GLN A 228 13.41 3.02 -10.31
N ILE A 229 13.94 4.22 -10.06
CA ILE A 229 14.16 5.24 -11.07
C ILE A 229 15.66 5.39 -11.31
N TRP A 230 16.04 5.49 -12.58
CA TRP A 230 17.42 5.68 -13.02
C TRP A 230 17.53 6.94 -13.88
N PRO A 231 18.64 7.70 -13.79
CA PRO A 231 18.94 8.75 -14.76
C PRO A 231 18.97 8.18 -16.18
N LEU A 232 18.40 8.90 -17.16
CA LEU A 232 18.34 8.41 -18.54
C LEU A 232 19.73 8.13 -19.16
N SER A 233 20.76 8.85 -18.73
CA SER A 233 22.15 8.61 -19.14
C SER A 233 22.68 7.25 -18.69
N GLU A 234 22.29 6.77 -17.51
CA GLU A 234 22.68 5.44 -17.00
C GLU A 234 21.94 4.30 -17.71
N LEU A 235 20.81 4.62 -18.34
CA LEU A 235 20.08 3.73 -19.25
C LEU A 235 20.64 3.75 -20.69
N GLY A 236 21.69 4.54 -20.96
CA GLY A 236 22.28 4.68 -22.29
C GLY A 236 21.48 5.56 -23.27
N LEU A 237 20.47 6.29 -22.77
CA LEU A 237 19.70 7.23 -23.58
C LEU A 237 20.43 8.59 -23.66
N PRO A 238 20.35 9.30 -24.79
CA PRO A 238 21.02 10.58 -24.95
C PRO A 238 20.45 11.62 -23.98
N ALA A 239 21.33 12.39 -23.34
CA ALA A 239 20.92 13.41 -22.37
C ALA A 239 20.09 14.56 -22.99
N LYS A 240 20.29 14.80 -24.29
CA LYS A 240 19.59 15.84 -25.05
C LYS A 240 18.62 15.21 -26.04
N GLU A 241 17.35 15.58 -25.90
CA GLU A 241 16.27 15.22 -26.83
C GLU A 241 16.11 13.70 -27.11
N PRO A 242 16.08 12.84 -26.06
CA PRO A 242 15.93 11.38 -26.22
C PRO A 242 14.62 10.92 -26.85
N PHE A 243 13.66 11.83 -27.04
CA PHE A 243 12.36 11.54 -27.64
C PHE A 243 12.11 12.42 -28.89
N GLY A 244 13.20 12.84 -29.55
CA GLY A 244 13.23 13.67 -30.75
C GLY A 244 13.24 15.18 -30.47
N ASP A 245 13.41 15.98 -31.52
CA ASP A 245 13.48 17.46 -31.47
C ASP A 245 12.33 18.05 -30.66
N VAL A 246 12.69 18.65 -29.53
CA VAL A 246 11.75 19.37 -28.69
C VAL A 246 11.79 20.82 -29.15
N ARG A 247 11.04 21.14 -30.21
CA ARG A 247 10.74 22.54 -30.53
C ARG A 247 9.83 23.11 -29.44
N VAL A 248 10.39 23.41 -28.28
CA VAL A 248 9.68 24.06 -27.18
C VAL A 248 9.33 25.49 -27.62
N ARG A 249 8.16 25.68 -28.22
CA ARG A 249 7.48 26.97 -28.10
C ARG A 249 6.98 27.04 -26.67
N ARG A 250 7.75 27.65 -25.76
CA ARG A 250 7.22 28.01 -24.44
C ARG A 250 5.96 28.84 -24.70
N SER A 251 4.79 28.28 -24.40
CA SER A 251 3.54 29.00 -24.60
C SER A 251 3.49 30.15 -23.60
N LEU A 252 3.39 31.38 -24.12
CA LEU A 252 3.10 32.57 -23.30
C LEU A 252 1.64 32.58 -22.83
N PHE A 253 0.81 31.72 -23.41
CA PHE A 253 -0.62 31.59 -23.11
C PHE A 253 -0.91 30.30 -22.35
N THR A 254 -1.88 30.35 -21.46
CA THR A 254 -2.45 29.20 -20.75
C THR A 254 -3.87 28.93 -21.24
N ASP A 255 -4.30 27.67 -21.21
CA ASP A 255 -5.65 27.25 -21.56
C ASP A 255 -6.56 27.36 -20.31
N PRO A 256 -7.49 28.34 -20.26
CA PRO A 256 -8.36 28.54 -19.09
C PRO A 256 -9.36 27.39 -18.86
N ILE A 257 -9.51 26.46 -19.79
CA ILE A 257 -10.36 25.27 -19.65
C ILE A 257 -9.63 24.18 -18.85
N LYS A 258 -8.30 24.12 -18.96
CA LYS A 258 -7.48 23.08 -18.30
C LYS A 258 -6.84 23.61 -17.03
N THR A 259 -7.46 23.35 -15.89
CA THR A 259 -6.87 23.68 -14.58
C THR A 259 -5.90 22.57 -14.16
N GLN A 260 -4.63 22.92 -13.98
CA GLN A 260 -3.54 22.04 -13.53
C GLN A 260 -3.55 21.84 -12.02
N GLY A 261 -3.97 22.85 -11.26
CA GLY A 261 -3.94 22.83 -9.81
C GLY A 261 -4.33 24.16 -9.18
N ILE A 262 -4.04 24.30 -7.90
CA ILE A 262 -4.35 25.49 -7.10
C ILE A 262 -3.09 25.88 -6.34
N ARG A 263 -2.78 27.18 -6.28
CA ARG A 263 -1.68 27.73 -5.48
C ARG A 263 -2.12 28.98 -4.73
N ASP A 264 -1.29 29.45 -3.82
CA ASP A 264 -1.53 30.71 -3.12
C ASP A 264 -1.59 31.90 -4.10
N TYR A 265 -2.55 32.78 -3.85
CA TYR A 265 -2.74 34.00 -4.63
C TYR A 265 -1.55 34.94 -4.47
N GLN A 266 -1.02 35.41 -5.59
CA GLN A 266 -0.01 36.46 -5.62
C GLN A 266 -0.63 37.76 -6.18
N PRO A 267 -0.14 38.95 -5.79
CA PRO A 267 -0.72 40.22 -6.23
C PRO A 267 -0.81 40.40 -7.76
N GLN A 268 0.06 39.74 -8.52
CA GLN A 268 0.05 39.73 -9.98
C GLN A 268 -1.03 38.82 -10.61
N ASP A 269 -1.74 38.03 -9.80
CA ASP A 269 -2.79 37.12 -10.28
C ASP A 269 -4.10 37.86 -10.52
N ARG A 270 -4.79 37.47 -11.59
CA ARG A 270 -6.10 38.04 -11.94
C ARG A 270 -7.14 37.53 -10.94
N PHE A 271 -7.98 38.42 -10.42
CA PHE A 271 -9.07 38.05 -9.51
C PHE A 271 -10.06 37.02 -10.09
N ARG A 272 -10.23 36.98 -11.41
CA ARG A 272 -11.08 35.98 -12.09
C ARG A 272 -10.58 34.55 -11.88
N ASP A 273 -9.28 34.38 -11.64
CA ASP A 273 -8.64 33.08 -11.52
C ASP A 273 -8.67 32.56 -10.07
N VAL A 274 -9.28 33.31 -9.13
CA VAL A 274 -9.45 32.91 -7.73
C VAL A 274 -10.38 31.71 -7.61
N HIS A 275 -9.90 30.67 -6.93
CA HIS A 275 -10.69 29.49 -6.59
C HIS A 275 -11.44 29.72 -5.26
N TRP A 276 -12.61 30.36 -5.33
CA TRP A 276 -13.39 30.74 -4.14
C TRP A 276 -13.67 29.61 -3.16
N LYS A 277 -14.01 28.41 -3.64
CA LYS A 277 -14.26 27.24 -2.78
C LYS A 277 -13.01 26.75 -2.03
N ALA A 278 -11.82 26.92 -2.60
CA ALA A 278 -10.56 26.53 -1.95
C ALA A 278 -10.13 27.62 -0.95
N THR A 279 -10.29 28.88 -1.35
CA THR A 279 -10.13 30.06 -0.49
C THR A 279 -10.97 29.95 0.78
N ALA A 280 -12.25 29.63 0.65
CA ALA A 280 -13.16 29.48 1.80
C ALA A 280 -12.74 28.35 2.76
N ARG A 281 -12.11 27.28 2.26
CA ARG A 281 -11.64 26.16 3.09
C ARG A 281 -10.32 26.46 3.79
N ARG A 282 -9.43 27.21 3.15
CA ARG A 282 -8.08 27.50 3.68
C ARG A 282 -8.00 28.81 4.46
N GLY A 283 -8.97 29.72 4.30
CA GLY A 283 -8.99 31.01 4.98
C GLY A 283 -8.09 32.09 4.35
N HIS A 284 -7.42 31.78 3.24
CA HIS A 284 -6.61 32.72 2.46
C HIS A 284 -6.81 32.51 0.95
N LEU A 285 -6.57 33.55 0.15
CA LEU A 285 -6.83 33.53 -1.30
C LEU A 285 -6.00 32.46 -2.02
N GLN A 286 -6.70 31.67 -2.84
CA GLN A 286 -6.15 30.60 -3.68
C GLN A 286 -6.44 30.88 -5.15
N THR A 287 -5.46 30.75 -6.04
CA THR A 287 -5.59 30.95 -7.49
C THR A 287 -5.50 29.62 -8.24
N LYS A 288 -6.31 29.45 -9.29
CA LYS A 288 -6.21 28.34 -10.24
C LYS A 288 -4.96 28.49 -11.10
N VAL A 289 -4.19 27.43 -11.23
CA VAL A 289 -3.08 27.34 -12.20
C VAL A 289 -3.59 26.60 -13.42
N TYR A 290 -3.39 27.18 -14.60
CA TYR A 290 -3.85 26.64 -15.88
C TYR A 290 -2.71 26.00 -16.68
N ASP A 291 -3.04 24.98 -17.46
CA ASP A 291 -2.11 24.27 -18.34
C ASP A 291 -1.67 25.18 -19.51
N PRO A 292 -0.39 25.21 -19.92
CA PRO A 292 0.05 25.97 -21.09
C PRO A 292 -0.69 25.57 -22.38
N SER A 293 -1.05 26.55 -23.22
CA SER A 293 -1.77 26.32 -24.49
C SER A 293 -0.99 25.46 -25.50
N VAL A 294 0.34 25.43 -25.38
CA VAL A 294 1.23 24.53 -26.14
C VAL A 294 2.18 23.83 -25.16
N GLY A 295 2.24 22.51 -25.21
CA GLY A 295 3.29 21.76 -24.56
C GLY A 295 3.29 20.29 -24.97
N MET A 296 4.41 19.62 -24.72
CA MET A 296 4.59 18.22 -25.11
C MET A 296 3.70 17.31 -24.26
N THR A 297 3.14 16.30 -24.92
CA THR A 297 2.40 15.21 -24.28
C THR A 297 3.16 13.92 -24.56
N MET A 298 3.41 13.12 -23.53
CA MET A 298 4.07 11.83 -23.61
C MET A 298 3.11 10.76 -23.08
N ALA A 299 2.95 9.69 -23.84
CA ALA A 299 2.25 8.49 -23.42
C ALA A 299 3.24 7.33 -23.39
N VAL A 300 3.58 6.86 -22.20
CA VAL A 300 4.46 5.72 -21.99
C VAL A 300 3.60 4.46 -21.95
N PHE A 301 3.81 3.56 -22.91
CA PHE A 301 3.22 2.24 -22.96
C PHE A 301 4.23 1.22 -22.44
N LEU A 302 3.88 0.50 -21.39
CA LEU A 302 4.66 -0.58 -20.83
C LEU A 302 4.06 -1.91 -21.29
N ASN A 303 4.87 -2.73 -21.97
CA ASN A 303 4.54 -4.13 -22.22
C ASN A 303 5.09 -5.01 -21.08
N VAL A 304 4.20 -5.66 -20.33
CA VAL A 304 4.59 -6.60 -19.26
C VAL A 304 5.01 -7.96 -19.79
N ALA A 305 4.70 -8.28 -21.06
CA ALA A 305 5.08 -9.55 -21.66
C ALA A 305 6.60 -9.59 -21.90
N THR A 306 7.26 -10.58 -21.30
CA THR A 306 8.69 -10.84 -21.47
C THR A 306 8.99 -11.97 -22.46
N PHE A 307 7.96 -12.61 -22.99
CA PHE A 307 8.04 -13.60 -24.05
C PHE A 307 7.11 -13.19 -25.21
N PRO A 308 7.33 -13.70 -26.44
CA PRO A 308 6.52 -13.33 -27.61
C PRO A 308 5.01 -13.47 -27.42
N LYS A 309 4.59 -14.44 -26.60
CA LYS A 309 3.21 -14.57 -26.14
C LYS A 309 3.20 -14.51 -24.62
N HIS A 310 2.32 -13.67 -24.09
CA HIS A 310 2.21 -13.37 -22.65
C HIS A 310 1.82 -14.58 -21.78
N TRP A 311 1.23 -15.62 -22.37
CA TRP A 311 0.86 -16.85 -21.65
C TRP A 311 2.00 -17.87 -21.50
N MET A 312 3.19 -17.63 -22.08
CA MET A 312 4.35 -18.54 -21.97
C MET A 312 5.13 -18.40 -20.65
N GLY A 313 4.56 -17.69 -19.67
CA GLY A 313 5.22 -17.32 -18.43
C GLY A 313 5.83 -15.92 -18.50
N PHE A 314 6.68 -15.59 -17.53
CA PHE A 314 7.38 -14.32 -17.48
C PHE A 314 8.77 -14.45 -16.87
N ASN A 315 9.65 -13.53 -17.21
CA ASN A 315 10.97 -13.38 -16.61
C ASN A 315 10.88 -12.23 -15.57
N PRO A 316 10.96 -12.52 -14.26
CA PRO A 316 10.81 -11.52 -13.22
C PRO A 316 11.80 -10.36 -13.36
N GLN A 317 13.08 -10.65 -13.63
CA GLN A 317 14.14 -9.63 -13.72
C GLN A 317 13.91 -8.69 -14.90
N LEU A 318 13.50 -9.21 -16.07
CA LEU A 318 13.20 -8.39 -17.24
C LEU A 318 11.95 -7.52 -17.02
N LEU A 319 10.92 -8.05 -16.37
CA LEU A 319 9.73 -7.28 -16.00
C LEU A 319 10.09 -6.12 -15.06
N GLU A 320 10.84 -6.39 -13.98
CA GLU A 320 11.30 -5.35 -13.05
C GLU A 320 12.08 -4.23 -13.75
N ARG A 321 12.97 -4.61 -14.69
CA ARG A 321 13.74 -3.65 -15.49
C ARG A 321 12.84 -2.83 -16.40
N ALA A 322 11.90 -3.47 -17.12
CA ALA A 322 10.97 -2.77 -18.01
C ALA A 322 10.12 -1.75 -17.25
N VAL A 323 9.62 -2.11 -16.06
CA VAL A 323 8.86 -1.19 -15.21
C VAL A 323 9.73 -0.03 -14.71
N SER A 324 10.96 -0.32 -14.28
CA SER A 324 11.91 0.71 -13.82
C SER A 324 12.29 1.67 -14.95
N VAL A 325 12.48 1.18 -16.18
CA VAL A 325 12.72 2.01 -17.37
C VAL A 325 11.51 2.88 -17.68
N ALA A 326 10.29 2.32 -17.67
CA ALA A 326 9.07 3.09 -17.87
C ALA A 326 8.89 4.20 -16.81
N ALA A 327 9.16 3.89 -15.54
CA ALA A 327 9.14 4.84 -14.44
C ALA A 327 10.18 5.97 -14.64
N SER A 328 11.38 5.61 -15.08
CA SER A 328 12.48 6.55 -15.34
C SER A 328 12.14 7.53 -16.46
N ILE A 329 11.56 7.02 -17.56
CA ILE A 329 11.09 7.83 -18.69
C ILE A 329 9.93 8.74 -18.27
N ALA A 330 8.98 8.21 -17.51
CA ALA A 330 7.86 8.99 -16.99
C ALA A 330 8.34 10.13 -16.07
N ASN A 331 9.25 9.82 -15.14
CA ASN A 331 9.88 10.80 -14.26
C ASN A 331 10.61 11.89 -15.06
N PHE A 332 11.40 11.52 -16.06
CA PHE A 332 12.05 12.49 -16.94
C PHE A 332 11.03 13.42 -17.62
N GLY A 333 9.95 12.87 -18.20
CA GLY A 333 8.90 13.67 -18.83
C GLY A 333 8.25 14.66 -17.87
N VAL A 334 7.99 14.25 -16.63
CA VAL A 334 7.44 15.13 -15.58
C VAL A 334 8.44 16.23 -15.20
N GLN A 335 9.72 15.91 -15.05
CA GLN A 335 10.77 16.90 -14.77
C GLN A 335 10.90 17.95 -15.90
N GLN A 336 10.68 17.54 -17.15
CA GLN A 336 10.60 18.45 -18.30
C GLN A 336 9.28 19.23 -18.40
N LYS A 337 8.38 19.08 -17.41
CA LYS A 337 7.04 19.69 -17.35
C LYS A 337 6.13 19.28 -18.51
N TRP A 338 6.32 18.06 -19.04
CA TRP A 338 5.44 17.50 -20.07
C TRP A 338 4.18 16.93 -19.45
N SER A 339 3.13 16.79 -20.28
CA SER A 339 1.93 16.06 -19.86
C SER A 339 2.22 14.57 -20.04
N VAL A 340 2.35 13.81 -18.95
CA VAL A 340 2.82 12.42 -19.00
C VAL A 340 1.71 11.48 -18.56
N GLY A 341 1.42 10.47 -19.38
CA GLY A 341 0.53 9.37 -19.07
C GLY A 341 1.26 8.03 -19.15
N VAL A 342 0.78 7.05 -18.39
CA VAL A 342 1.31 5.68 -18.38
C VAL A 342 0.18 4.71 -18.65
N TYR A 343 0.44 3.78 -19.56
CA TYR A 343 -0.46 2.71 -19.95
C TYR A 343 0.31 1.40 -19.84
N ALA A 344 -0.23 0.41 -19.14
CA ALA A 344 0.41 -0.90 -19.06
C ALA A 344 -0.62 -1.99 -19.34
N ASN A 345 -0.25 -2.96 -20.17
CA ASN A 345 -1.11 -4.12 -20.44
C ASN A 345 -1.21 -5.10 -19.27
N GLY A 346 -0.39 -4.94 -18.24
CA GLY A 346 -0.51 -5.63 -16.95
C GLY A 346 -1.72 -5.20 -16.13
N THR A 347 -2.15 -6.06 -15.22
CA THR A 347 -3.26 -5.82 -14.28
C THR A 347 -2.78 -5.30 -12.93
N VAL A 348 -3.73 -4.71 -12.19
CA VAL A 348 -3.60 -4.43 -10.76
C VAL A 348 -3.96 -5.70 -9.96
N PRO A 349 -3.37 -5.98 -8.77
CA PRO A 349 -3.71 -7.16 -7.99
C PRO A 349 -5.20 -7.24 -7.67
N ASN A 350 -5.82 -8.40 -7.92
CA ASN A 350 -7.26 -8.64 -7.73
C ASN A 350 -8.17 -7.80 -8.66
N SER A 351 -7.66 -7.40 -9.82
CA SER A 351 -8.44 -6.71 -10.85
C SER A 351 -8.07 -7.24 -12.23
N ASP A 352 -9.03 -7.29 -13.15
CA ASP A 352 -8.80 -7.69 -14.54
C ASP A 352 -8.65 -6.47 -15.47
N GLN A 353 -8.42 -5.29 -14.90
CA GLN A 353 -8.29 -4.05 -15.67
C GLN A 353 -6.82 -3.71 -15.95
N PRO A 354 -6.50 -3.26 -17.18
CA PRO A 354 -5.18 -2.73 -17.48
C PRO A 354 -4.95 -1.40 -16.75
N ILE A 355 -3.68 -1.06 -16.56
CA ILE A 355 -3.34 0.24 -16.00
C ILE A 355 -3.47 1.32 -17.06
N ARG A 356 -4.25 2.35 -16.73
CA ARG A 356 -4.52 3.49 -17.60
C ARG A 356 -4.50 4.79 -16.80
N ILE A 357 -3.38 5.51 -16.90
CA ILE A 357 -3.22 6.83 -16.31
C ILE A 357 -3.07 7.84 -17.43
N LEU A 358 -4.08 8.68 -17.59
CA LEU A 358 -4.13 9.67 -18.66
C LEU A 358 -3.01 10.71 -18.52
N PRO A 359 -2.54 11.29 -19.64
CA PRO A 359 -1.56 12.35 -19.59
C PRO A 359 -2.04 13.55 -18.76
N GLY A 360 -1.28 13.87 -17.72
CA GLY A 360 -1.53 15.00 -16.83
C GLY A 360 -0.23 15.77 -16.52
N ARG A 361 -0.39 16.97 -15.98
CA ARG A 361 0.71 17.83 -15.51
C ARG A 361 0.58 18.22 -14.04
N SER A 362 -0.34 17.62 -13.29
CA SER A 362 -0.51 17.98 -11.87
C SER A 362 0.76 17.67 -11.08
N PRO A 363 1.03 18.40 -9.98
CA PRO A 363 2.16 18.09 -9.09
C PRO A 363 2.16 16.64 -8.59
N GLU A 364 0.97 16.06 -8.39
CA GLU A 364 0.77 14.69 -7.93
C GLU A 364 0.84 13.66 -9.06
N GLN A 365 0.96 14.10 -10.32
CA GLN A 365 0.92 13.19 -11.47
C GLN A 365 2.02 12.13 -11.36
N LEU A 366 3.24 12.50 -10.98
CA LEU A 366 4.33 11.55 -10.83
C LEU A 366 3.98 10.46 -9.81
N ASN A 367 3.37 10.82 -8.68
CA ASN A 367 2.93 9.85 -7.67
C ASN A 367 1.93 8.88 -8.29
N HIS A 368 0.92 9.35 -9.01
CA HIS A 368 -0.04 8.47 -9.65
C HIS A 368 0.63 7.52 -10.66
N LEU A 369 1.57 8.03 -11.48
CA LEU A 369 2.31 7.22 -12.44
C LEU A 369 3.14 6.12 -11.73
N LEU A 370 3.84 6.48 -10.66
CA LEU A 370 4.67 5.53 -9.90
C LEU A 370 3.83 4.55 -9.07
N GLU A 371 2.72 4.98 -8.47
CA GLU A 371 1.75 4.10 -7.79
C GLU A 371 1.16 3.10 -8.78
N GLY A 372 0.77 3.56 -9.98
CA GLY A 372 0.31 2.69 -11.06
C GLY A 372 1.36 1.65 -11.43
N LEU A 373 2.60 2.07 -11.69
CA LEU A 373 3.70 1.16 -12.05
C LEU A 373 4.10 0.22 -10.89
N ALA A 374 3.95 0.66 -9.64
CA ALA A 374 4.19 -0.16 -8.45
C ALA A 374 3.21 -1.33 -8.35
N VAL A 375 1.96 -1.14 -8.79
CA VAL A 375 0.93 -2.19 -8.76
C VAL A 375 0.84 -3.02 -10.03
N VAL A 376 1.65 -2.76 -11.06
CA VAL A 376 1.69 -3.60 -12.27
C VAL A 376 2.14 -5.01 -11.93
N THR A 377 1.27 -5.98 -12.18
CA THR A 377 1.57 -7.42 -12.13
C THR A 377 2.09 -7.94 -13.49
N GLU A 378 2.57 -9.18 -13.49
CA GLU A 378 2.97 -9.95 -14.67
C GLU A 378 1.81 -10.34 -15.60
N PHE A 379 0.57 -10.29 -15.10
CA PHE A 379 -0.59 -10.77 -15.84
C PHE A 379 -1.07 -9.72 -16.84
N ALA A 380 -0.80 -9.98 -18.12
CA ALA A 380 -1.29 -9.16 -19.21
C ALA A 380 -2.79 -9.40 -19.46
N THR A 381 -3.59 -8.34 -19.43
CA THR A 381 -5.00 -8.34 -19.88
C THR A 381 -5.16 -8.57 -21.37
N GLY A 382 -4.10 -8.34 -22.14
CA GLY A 382 -4.09 -8.45 -23.58
C GLY A 382 -2.77 -8.00 -24.19
N SER A 383 -2.73 -8.00 -25.51
CA SER A 383 -1.54 -7.61 -26.26
C SER A 383 -1.34 -6.08 -26.22
N VAL A 384 -0.08 -5.64 -26.14
CA VAL A 384 0.25 -4.21 -26.02
C VAL A 384 -0.13 -3.44 -27.29
N GLU A 385 -0.07 -4.09 -28.45
CA GLU A 385 -0.43 -3.56 -29.76
C GLU A 385 -1.90 -3.13 -29.80
N LYS A 386 -2.79 -4.02 -29.33
CA LYS A 386 -4.23 -3.73 -29.25
C LYS A 386 -4.50 -2.58 -28.29
N MET A 387 -3.79 -2.53 -27.16
CA MET A 387 -3.88 -1.42 -26.22
C MET A 387 -3.46 -0.09 -26.87
N MET A 388 -2.31 -0.06 -27.54
CA MET A 388 -1.80 1.14 -28.21
C MET A 388 -2.78 1.65 -29.27
N LEU A 389 -3.31 0.75 -30.11
CA LEU A 389 -4.29 1.12 -31.13
C LEU A 389 -5.61 1.61 -30.52
N ARG A 390 -6.04 1.03 -29.39
CA ARG A 390 -7.26 1.46 -28.68
C ARG A 390 -7.11 2.83 -28.02
N GLU A 391 -5.95 3.11 -27.42
CA GLU A 391 -5.73 4.35 -26.67
C GLU A 391 -5.24 5.50 -27.55
N SER A 392 -4.61 5.20 -28.69
CA SER A 392 -4.08 6.21 -29.63
C SER A 392 -5.09 7.31 -30.02
N PRO A 393 -6.38 7.03 -30.32
CA PRO A 393 -7.36 8.07 -30.63
C PRO A 393 -7.62 9.07 -29.48
N SER A 394 -7.41 8.66 -28.23
CA SER A 394 -7.61 9.52 -27.06
C SER A 394 -6.43 10.46 -26.79
N LEU A 395 -5.28 10.21 -27.41
CA LEU A 395 -4.07 11.01 -27.22
C LEU A 395 -4.08 12.26 -28.12
N PRO A 396 -3.65 13.43 -27.63
CA PRO A 396 -3.51 14.64 -28.45
C PRO A 396 -2.62 14.40 -29.67
N TRP A 397 -2.97 14.92 -30.86
CA TRP A 397 -2.29 14.61 -32.15
C TRP A 397 -0.76 14.61 -32.07
N ALA A 398 -0.16 15.62 -31.44
CA ALA A 398 1.29 15.78 -31.27
C ALA A 398 1.91 15.01 -30.08
N ALA A 399 1.20 14.03 -29.52
CA ALA A 399 1.73 13.21 -28.43
C ALA A 399 2.87 12.30 -28.91
N THR A 400 3.92 12.21 -28.10
CA THR A 400 4.97 11.23 -28.26
C THR A 400 4.56 9.93 -27.58
N VAL A 401 4.45 8.87 -28.37
CA VAL A 401 4.15 7.52 -27.93
C VAL A 401 5.47 6.79 -27.69
N VAL A 402 5.75 6.43 -26.45
CA VAL A 402 6.96 5.67 -26.08
C VAL A 402 6.53 4.26 -25.71
N LEU A 403 7.01 3.24 -26.43
CA LEU A 403 6.80 1.84 -26.06
C LEU A 403 8.04 1.30 -25.34
N VAL A 404 7.86 0.79 -24.13
CA VAL A 404 8.87 0.06 -23.37
C VAL A 404 8.50 -1.42 -23.38
N THR A 405 9.37 -2.26 -23.94
CA THR A 405 9.09 -3.70 -24.09
C THR A 405 10.37 -4.53 -23.95
N ALA A 406 10.25 -5.70 -23.33
CA ALA A 406 11.33 -6.70 -23.26
C ALA A 406 11.35 -7.63 -24.49
N VAL A 407 10.29 -7.61 -25.31
CA VAL A 407 10.20 -8.42 -26.54
C VAL A 407 9.72 -7.55 -27.68
N VAL A 408 10.38 -7.69 -28.82
CA VAL A 408 9.99 -7.02 -30.07
C VAL A 408 9.50 -8.10 -31.02
N THR A 409 8.23 -8.03 -31.39
CA THR A 409 7.59 -8.93 -32.36
C THR A 409 7.26 -8.17 -33.64
N ASP A 410 7.05 -8.89 -34.74
CA ASP A 410 6.61 -8.29 -36.01
C ASP A 410 5.29 -7.53 -35.85
N GLU A 411 4.36 -8.02 -35.01
CA GLU A 411 3.10 -7.36 -34.70
C GLU A 411 3.30 -5.99 -34.03
N ILE A 412 4.24 -5.90 -33.07
CA ILE A 412 4.65 -4.63 -32.45
C ILE A 412 5.22 -3.69 -33.52
N MET A 413 6.16 -4.19 -34.33
CA MET A 413 6.82 -3.39 -35.37
C MET A 413 5.81 -2.79 -36.35
N VAL A 414 4.89 -3.61 -36.88
CA VAL A 414 3.82 -3.15 -37.79
C VAL A 414 2.92 -2.12 -37.10
N THR A 415 2.60 -2.31 -35.82
CA THR A 415 1.75 -1.37 -35.07
C THR A 415 2.45 -0.02 -34.87
N LEU A 416 3.74 -0.01 -34.53
CA LEU A 416 4.51 1.21 -34.38
C LEU A 416 4.64 1.98 -35.70
N LEU A 417 4.87 1.27 -36.81
CA LEU A 417 4.91 1.87 -38.15
C LEU A 417 3.56 2.50 -38.53
N ARG A 418 2.44 1.80 -38.27
CA ARG A 418 1.09 2.36 -38.50
C ARG A 418 0.82 3.62 -37.69
N LEU A 419 1.24 3.66 -36.42
CA LEU A 419 1.09 4.86 -35.60
C LEU A 419 1.94 6.01 -36.12
N LYS A 420 3.15 5.71 -36.62
CA LYS A 420 4.02 6.70 -37.25
C LYS A 420 3.43 7.23 -38.57
N GLU A 421 2.90 6.36 -39.42
CA GLU A 421 2.19 6.74 -40.66
C GLU A 421 0.96 7.59 -40.37
N ALA A 422 0.28 7.35 -39.25
CA ALA A 422 -0.79 8.21 -38.74
C ALA A 422 -0.31 9.57 -38.19
N GLY A 423 0.97 9.91 -38.34
CA GLY A 423 1.55 11.19 -37.95
C GLY A 423 1.98 11.29 -36.48
N ARG A 424 1.98 10.18 -35.73
CA ARG A 424 2.44 10.16 -34.33
C ARG A 424 3.96 10.09 -34.27
N ARG A 425 4.53 10.73 -33.24
CA ARG A 425 5.94 10.49 -32.87
C ARG A 425 5.98 9.21 -32.05
N VAL A 426 6.74 8.23 -32.52
CA VAL A 426 6.83 6.91 -31.90
C VAL A 426 8.28 6.64 -31.55
N VAL A 427 8.51 6.21 -30.30
CA VAL A 427 9.83 5.83 -29.79
C VAL A 427 9.75 4.41 -29.23
N LEU A 428 10.63 3.53 -29.69
CA LEU A 428 10.74 2.16 -29.18
C LEU A 428 11.91 2.09 -28.20
N ILE A 429 11.65 1.60 -27.00
CA ILE A 429 12.65 1.25 -25.99
C ILE A 429 12.62 -0.27 -25.82
N SER A 430 13.64 -0.94 -26.36
CA SER A 430 13.78 -2.39 -26.30
C SER A 430 14.72 -2.81 -25.19
N LEU A 431 14.26 -3.74 -24.35
CA LEU A 431 15.07 -4.45 -23.35
C LEU A 431 15.34 -5.91 -23.75
N ALA A 432 15.13 -6.27 -25.03
CA ALA A 432 15.45 -7.59 -25.54
C ALA A 432 16.95 -7.89 -25.40
N GLU A 433 17.35 -9.16 -25.34
CA GLU A 433 18.77 -9.52 -25.28
C GLU A 433 19.52 -9.05 -26.53
N GLU A 434 18.92 -9.25 -27.70
CA GLU A 434 19.45 -8.79 -28.97
C GLU A 434 18.90 -7.41 -29.33
N SER A 435 19.74 -6.61 -30.00
CA SER A 435 19.30 -5.32 -30.53
C SER A 435 18.21 -5.57 -31.59
N PRO A 436 17.07 -4.87 -31.53
CA PRO A 436 16.04 -5.01 -32.55
C PRO A 436 16.59 -4.61 -33.93
N PRO A 437 16.06 -5.20 -35.01
CA PRO A 437 16.43 -4.81 -36.37
C PRO A 437 16.15 -3.32 -36.60
N ALA A 438 16.98 -2.67 -37.41
CA ALA A 438 16.83 -1.25 -37.70
C ALA A 438 15.46 -0.98 -38.36
N LEU A 439 14.62 -0.21 -37.69
CA LEU A 439 13.24 0.08 -38.06
C LEU A 439 13.11 1.33 -38.95
N GLY A 440 13.94 1.42 -40.00
CA GLY A 440 14.00 2.59 -40.89
C GLY A 440 14.17 3.90 -40.11
N ASP A 441 13.29 4.87 -40.36
CA ASP A 441 13.30 6.19 -39.70
C ASP A 441 12.67 6.19 -38.27
N LEU A 442 12.34 5.04 -37.67
CA LEU A 442 11.73 5.00 -36.33
C LEU A 442 12.81 5.17 -35.25
N LEU A 443 12.56 6.03 -34.26
CA LEU A 443 13.51 6.24 -33.16
C LEU A 443 13.47 5.03 -32.22
N SER A 444 14.51 4.20 -32.26
CA SER A 444 14.62 3.01 -31.41
C SER A 444 15.88 3.05 -30.55
N TYR A 445 15.73 2.75 -29.26
CA TYR A 445 16.82 2.57 -28.32
C TYR A 445 16.82 1.14 -27.78
N HIS A 446 18.01 0.56 -27.68
CA HIS A 446 18.23 -0.75 -27.07
C HIS A 446 18.94 -0.55 -25.73
N ILE A 447 18.35 -1.05 -24.65
CA ILE A 447 18.90 -1.00 -23.30
C ILE A 447 19.29 -2.43 -22.91
N PRO A 448 20.57 -2.81 -23.02
CA PRO A 448 21.01 -4.16 -22.71
C PRO A 448 21.00 -4.42 -21.20
N ALA A 449 21.00 -5.70 -20.82
CA ALA A 449 21.13 -6.13 -19.42
C ALA A 449 22.41 -5.62 -18.74
N THR A 450 23.43 -5.28 -19.53
CA THR A 450 24.72 -4.73 -19.09
C THR A 450 24.71 -3.21 -18.93
N ALA A 451 23.58 -2.52 -19.12
CA ALA A 451 23.50 -1.09 -18.90
C ALA A 451 23.95 -0.71 -17.47
N PRO A 452 24.69 0.40 -17.26
CA PRO A 452 25.19 0.81 -15.95
C PRO A 452 24.11 0.80 -14.85
N ALA A 453 22.90 1.27 -15.18
CA ALA A 453 21.74 1.27 -14.28
C ALA A 453 21.39 -0.11 -13.69
N PHE A 454 21.69 -1.21 -14.40
CA PHE A 454 21.39 -2.56 -13.95
C PHE A 454 22.56 -3.26 -13.26
N GLN A 455 23.75 -2.64 -13.27
CA GLN A 455 24.96 -3.16 -12.61
C GLN A 455 25.15 -2.57 -11.21
N VAL A 456 24.71 -1.33 -11.00
CA VAL A 456 24.80 -0.66 -9.70
C VAL A 456 23.73 -1.24 -8.78
N GLY A 457 24.12 -1.69 -7.58
CA GLY A 457 23.18 -2.07 -6.53
C GLY A 457 22.26 -0.91 -6.13
N PRO A 458 21.38 -1.06 -5.12
CA PRO A 458 20.39 -0.04 -4.71
C PRO A 458 20.99 1.29 -4.19
N ALA A 459 22.26 1.59 -4.45
CA ALA A 459 23.02 2.77 -4.07
C ALA A 459 22.78 4.02 -4.96
N SER A 460 21.92 3.99 -6.01
CA SER A 460 21.49 5.21 -6.72
C SER A 460 20.50 6.09 -5.94
N ARG A 461 20.38 5.82 -4.63
CA ARG A 461 19.60 6.54 -3.61
C ARG A 461 19.62 8.06 -3.78
N SER A 462 20.77 8.66 -4.10
CA SER A 462 20.89 10.14 -4.15
C SER A 462 20.12 10.82 -5.30
N ALA A 463 19.97 10.18 -6.46
CA ALA A 463 19.25 10.75 -7.60
C ALA A 463 17.72 10.60 -7.44
N THR A 464 17.31 9.49 -6.83
CA THR A 464 15.93 9.19 -6.47
C THR A 464 15.45 10.09 -5.32
N GLU A 465 16.28 10.27 -4.27
CA GLU A 465 16.00 11.16 -3.13
C GLU A 465 15.87 12.63 -3.56
N ALA A 466 16.70 13.08 -4.53
CA ALA A 466 16.55 14.40 -5.14
C ALA A 466 15.24 14.55 -5.95
N ALA A 467 14.81 13.52 -6.67
CA ALA A 467 13.55 13.52 -7.43
C ALA A 467 12.29 13.52 -6.53
N LEU A 468 12.40 12.96 -5.31
CA LEU A 468 11.28 12.82 -4.37
C LEU A 468 11.20 13.91 -3.31
N SER A 469 12.29 14.63 -3.05
CA SER A 469 12.29 15.78 -2.12
C SER A 469 11.26 16.86 -2.49
N ALA A 470 10.71 16.82 -3.71
CA ALA A 470 9.67 17.70 -4.22
C ALA A 470 8.24 17.17 -4.07
N ILE A 471 8.03 15.94 -3.57
CA ILE A 471 6.70 15.38 -3.32
C ILE A 471 6.27 15.79 -1.90
N PRO A 472 5.19 16.58 -1.74
CA PRO A 472 4.68 16.86 -0.41
C PRO A 472 4.24 15.54 0.25
N VAL A 473 4.89 15.18 1.34
CA VAL A 473 4.39 14.18 2.27
C VAL A 473 3.08 14.74 2.82
N PRO A 474 1.91 14.13 2.54
CA PRO A 474 0.69 14.58 3.20
C PRO A 474 0.87 14.40 4.71
N GLU A 475 0.61 15.46 5.47
CA GLU A 475 0.70 15.40 6.93
C GLU A 475 -0.05 14.17 7.44
N PRO A 476 0.54 13.41 8.38
CA PRO A 476 -0.22 12.37 9.06
C PRO A 476 -1.46 13.06 9.63
N VAL A 477 -2.64 12.58 9.22
CA VAL A 477 -3.90 13.07 9.77
C VAL A 477 -3.88 12.72 11.25
N MET A 478 -3.44 13.68 12.06
CA MET A 478 -3.59 13.65 13.50
C MET A 478 -5.08 13.59 13.76
N LEU A 479 -5.56 12.40 14.11
CA LEU A 479 -6.89 12.24 14.63
C LEU A 479 -6.90 12.89 16.00
N GLU A 480 -7.42 14.12 16.07
CA GLU A 480 -7.87 14.70 17.33
C GLU A 480 -8.86 13.72 17.96
N VAL A 481 -8.39 13.05 19.01
CA VAL A 481 -9.24 12.29 19.90
C VAL A 481 -10.04 13.32 20.67
N GLU A 482 -11.24 13.62 20.18
CA GLU A 482 -12.23 14.37 20.92
C GLU A 482 -12.56 13.55 22.18
N THR A 483 -11.86 13.86 23.27
CA THR A 483 -12.23 13.37 24.60
C THR A 483 -13.57 13.97 24.91
N ALA A 484 -14.64 13.20 24.72
CA ALA A 484 -15.94 13.50 25.29
C ALA A 484 -15.81 13.41 26.82
N VAL A 485 -15.34 14.50 27.41
CA VAL A 485 -15.70 14.88 28.77
C VAL A 485 -17.09 15.47 28.66
N THR A 486 -18.05 14.80 29.28
CA THR A 486 -19.33 15.44 29.63
C THR A 486 -19.78 14.92 31.00
N PRO A 487 -20.55 15.75 31.72
CA PRO A 487 -20.27 16.21 33.08
C PRO A 487 -20.61 15.22 34.20
#